data_AF-A0A949JU63-F1
#
_entry.id   AF-A0A949JU63-F1
#
_cell.length_a   1.000
_cell.length_b   1.000
_cell.length_c   1.000
_cell.angle_alpha   90.00
_cell.angle_beta   90.00
_cell.angle_gamma   90.00
#
_symmetry.space_group_name_H-M   'P 1'
#
loop_
_entity.id
_entity.type
_entity.pdbx_description
1 polymer ?
#
loop_
_entity_poly.entity_id
_entity_poly.type
_entity_poly.pdbx_seq_one_letter_code
_entity_poly.pdbx_strand_id
1 'polypeptide(L)'
;MTAMEARPPNGQWRDTLGSPRGNGAWCAWNRPRLPSKPSPPRTGSLSQQKPSARFVASQLLRPSNQRPDRWGGSFENRTRFIHDAYSAIRQAVTRPDFIVGSRVSLFERLPGGIGSGAGPVEQEDLSEPLELVARLVELKADFLNVTAGDPAVTTDLSIPTRKYRQTAFEHFRYTETVKAHAPGTTVIGSAGRLWRTRHFRYTWRTVTR
;
A
#
# COMPACT_ATOMS: atom_id res chain seq x y z
N MET A 1 -35.93 39.13 -18.42
CA MET A 1 -35.19 38.58 -17.27
C MET A 1 -35.28 37.07 -17.39
N THR A 2 -34.60 36.38 -18.32
CA THR A 2 -33.14 36.25 -18.54
C THR A 2 -32.46 35.84 -17.22
N ALA A 3 -31.80 34.69 -17.06
CA ALA A 3 -31.03 33.92 -18.04
C ALA A 3 -31.01 32.39 -17.82
N MET A 4 -30.79 31.71 -18.94
CA MET A 4 -30.32 30.33 -19.14
C MET A 4 -28.83 30.17 -18.77
N GLU A 5 -28.41 28.90 -18.58
CA GLU A 5 -27.04 28.34 -18.71
C GLU A 5 -25.99 28.74 -17.63
N ALA A 6 -25.04 27.90 -17.21
CA ALA A 6 -24.27 26.91 -17.97
C ALA A 6 -23.70 25.76 -17.10
N ARG A 7 -23.58 24.58 -17.74
CA ARG A 7 -22.63 23.51 -17.37
C ARG A 7 -21.20 24.02 -17.52
N PRO A 8 -20.24 23.67 -16.65
CA PRO A 8 -18.84 23.90 -16.95
C PRO A 8 -18.38 22.93 -18.07
N PRO A 9 -17.59 23.43 -19.05
CA PRO A 9 -17.19 22.67 -20.22
C PRO A 9 -16.07 21.67 -19.90
N ASN A 10 -15.96 20.67 -20.77
CA ASN A 10 -14.85 19.74 -20.85
C ASN A 10 -13.50 20.47 -20.92
N GLY A 11 -12.49 19.94 -20.21
CA GLY A 11 -11.08 20.06 -20.59
C GLY A 11 -10.35 21.35 -20.21
N GLN A 12 -9.98 21.52 -18.94
CA GLN A 12 -8.86 22.38 -18.53
C GLN A 12 -8.17 21.79 -17.29
N TRP A 13 -7.33 20.78 -17.48
CA TRP A 13 -6.21 20.51 -16.56
C TRP A 13 -4.96 21.08 -17.22
N ARG A 14 -4.73 22.38 -17.05
CA ARG A 14 -3.45 22.99 -17.42
C ARG A 14 -2.89 23.78 -16.23
N ASP A 15 -1.65 23.40 -15.93
CA ASP A 15 -0.58 24.26 -15.44
C ASP A 15 -0.59 24.72 -13.98
N THR A 16 -0.40 23.75 -13.06
CA THR A 16 0.48 23.94 -11.89
C THR A 16 1.23 22.64 -11.55
N LEU A 17 2.10 22.17 -12.43
CA LEU A 17 3.15 21.21 -12.08
C LEU A 17 4.49 21.90 -12.29
N GLY A 18 5.08 22.38 -11.18
CA GLY A 18 6.48 22.76 -11.18
C GLY A 18 7.34 21.56 -11.60
N SER A 19 8.23 21.79 -12.56
CA SER A 19 9.23 20.83 -13.03
C SER A 19 10.03 20.24 -11.85
N PRO A 20 10.10 18.90 -11.68
CA PRO A 20 10.99 18.28 -10.71
C PRO A 20 12.43 18.33 -11.25
N ARG A 21 13.18 19.36 -10.86
CA ARG A 21 14.64 19.28 -10.89
C ARG A 21 15.09 18.44 -9.68
N GLY A 22 15.38 17.17 -9.90
CA GLY A 22 16.00 16.28 -8.91
C GLY A 22 15.72 14.80 -9.17
N ASN A 23 16.77 13.98 -9.15
CA ASN A 23 16.68 12.53 -9.34
C ASN A 23 15.99 11.87 -8.13
N GLY A 24 14.79 11.32 -8.35
CA GLY A 24 14.03 10.53 -7.39
C GLY A 24 12.76 11.22 -6.88
N ALA A 25 11.62 10.94 -7.50
CA ALA A 25 10.32 11.45 -7.05
C ALA A 25 9.64 10.44 -6.13
N TRP A 26 9.66 10.70 -4.83
CA TRP A 26 8.65 10.17 -3.90
C TRP A 26 7.40 11.03 -4.04
N CYS A 27 6.24 10.44 -4.39
CA CYS A 27 4.95 11.10 -4.22
C CYS A 27 4.61 11.15 -2.71
N ALA A 28 5.26 12.07 -2.00
CA ALA A 28 4.82 12.52 -0.70
C ALA A 28 3.59 13.40 -0.92
N TRP A 29 2.42 12.90 -0.52
CA TRP A 29 1.24 13.74 -0.37
C TRP A 29 1.56 14.82 0.67
N ASN A 30 1.71 16.05 0.20
CA ASN A 30 1.91 17.22 1.05
C ASN A 30 0.76 17.30 2.05
N ARG A 31 1.04 17.09 3.35
CA ARG A 31 0.24 17.71 4.41
C ARG A 31 0.38 19.22 4.24
N PRO A 32 -0.70 20.01 4.19
CA PRO A 32 -0.59 21.42 4.50
C PRO A 32 0.03 21.55 5.90
N ARG A 33 1.10 22.34 6.03
CA ARG A 33 1.59 22.77 7.35
C ARG A 33 0.52 23.68 7.93
N LEU A 34 -0.41 23.13 8.71
CA LEU A 34 -1.25 23.94 9.56
C LEU A 34 -0.36 24.57 10.67
N PRO A 35 -0.56 25.85 11.00
CA PRO A 35 0.15 26.47 12.11
C PRO A 35 -0.14 25.71 13.41
N SER A 36 0.90 25.50 14.21
CA SER A 36 0.84 24.79 15.49
C SER A 36 -0.11 25.52 16.45
N LYS A 37 -1.29 24.96 16.72
CA LYS A 37 -2.10 25.38 17.86
C LYS A 37 -1.49 24.82 19.16
N PRO A 38 -1.39 25.61 20.24
CA PRO A 38 -0.95 25.11 21.54
C PRO A 38 -1.97 24.10 22.10
N SER A 39 -1.45 23.05 22.75
CA SER A 39 -2.25 21.98 23.36
C SER A 39 -2.95 22.46 24.63
N PRO A 40 -4.24 22.14 24.85
CA PRO A 40 -4.91 22.41 26.13
C PRO A 40 -4.47 21.40 27.21
N PRO A 41 -4.60 21.75 28.51
CA PRO A 41 -4.19 20.89 29.62
C PRO A 41 -5.07 19.63 29.72
N ARG A 42 -4.44 18.49 30.02
CA ARG A 42 -5.08 17.17 30.09
C ARG A 42 -5.92 17.06 31.36
N THR A 43 -7.24 17.16 31.21
CA THR A 43 -8.21 16.59 32.14
C THR A 43 -9.35 15.98 31.32
N GLY A 44 -9.75 14.74 31.63
CA GLY A 44 -10.89 14.05 31.02
C GLY A 44 -10.53 12.85 30.15
N SER A 45 -10.92 11.66 30.62
CA SER A 45 -11.03 10.44 29.82
C SER A 45 -12.14 10.60 28.78
N LEU A 46 -11.77 10.72 27.51
CA LEU A 46 -12.68 10.67 26.38
C LEU A 46 -12.11 9.70 25.34
N SER A 47 -12.90 8.66 25.05
CA SER A 47 -12.67 7.72 23.96
C SER A 47 -12.53 8.49 22.64
N GLN A 48 -11.32 8.54 22.11
CA GLN A 48 -11.10 9.02 20.75
C GLN A 48 -10.97 7.78 19.86
N GLN A 49 -12.08 7.38 19.24
CA GLN A 49 -12.02 6.56 18.03
C GLN A 49 -11.35 7.41 16.96
N LYS A 50 -10.02 7.36 16.89
CA LYS A 50 -9.26 8.03 15.83
C LYS A 50 -9.44 7.19 14.56
N PRO A 51 -10.11 7.70 13.50
CA PRO A 51 -9.98 7.09 12.19
C PRO A 51 -8.53 7.35 11.74
N SER A 52 -7.64 6.40 11.99
CA SER A 52 -6.32 6.37 11.37
C SER A 52 -6.55 6.30 9.86
N ALA A 53 -5.94 7.24 9.15
CA ALA A 53 -5.99 7.38 7.71
C ALA A 53 -5.59 6.05 7.05
N ARG A 54 -6.59 5.29 6.62
CA ARG A 54 -6.44 4.04 5.88
C ARG A 54 -6.12 4.40 4.45
N PHE A 55 -5.09 3.78 3.86
CA PHE A 55 -4.88 3.87 2.43
C PHE A 55 -6.13 3.32 1.74
N VAL A 56 -6.78 4.12 0.89
CA VAL A 56 -8.06 3.75 0.24
C VAL A 56 -7.94 2.41 -0.48
N ALA A 57 -6.82 2.17 -1.15
CA ALA A 57 -6.54 0.92 -1.84
C ALA A 57 -6.59 -0.30 -0.93
N SER A 58 -6.04 -0.25 0.29
CA SER A 58 -6.04 -1.42 1.19
C SER A 58 -7.43 -1.72 1.73
N GLN A 59 -8.27 -0.70 1.97
CA GLN A 59 -9.65 -0.93 2.41
C GLN A 59 -10.51 -1.54 1.32
N LEU A 60 -10.33 -1.09 0.08
CA LEU A 60 -11.04 -1.67 -1.06
C LEU A 60 -10.60 -3.12 -1.29
N LEU A 61 -9.32 -3.42 -1.09
CA LEU A 61 -8.76 -4.74 -1.34
C LEU A 61 -9.17 -5.81 -0.31
N ARG A 62 -9.62 -5.46 0.89
CA ARG A 62 -9.94 -6.45 1.93
C ARG A 62 -11.13 -7.34 1.56
N PRO A 63 -11.10 -8.66 1.82
CA PRO A 63 -12.27 -9.54 1.64
C PRO A 63 -13.51 -9.14 2.43
N SER A 64 -13.34 -8.44 3.56
CA SER A 64 -14.45 -7.83 4.31
C SER A 64 -15.17 -6.70 3.55
N ASN A 65 -14.59 -6.17 2.47
CA ASN A 65 -15.25 -5.20 1.61
C ASN A 65 -16.30 -5.88 0.72
N GLN A 66 -17.50 -6.06 1.26
CA GLN A 66 -18.66 -6.62 0.57
C GLN A 66 -19.61 -5.55 0.02
N ARG A 67 -19.07 -4.39 -0.39
CA ARG A 67 -19.91 -3.36 -1.03
C ARG A 67 -20.62 -3.95 -2.26
N PRO A 68 -21.90 -3.60 -2.50
CA PRO A 68 -22.65 -4.09 -3.65
C PRO A 68 -22.32 -3.35 -4.95
N ASP A 69 -21.49 -2.31 -4.89
CA ASP A 69 -21.08 -1.53 -6.06
C ASP A 69 -19.86 -2.16 -6.77
N ARG A 70 -19.41 -1.50 -7.84
CA ARG A 70 -18.27 -1.98 -8.66
C ARG A 70 -16.92 -2.02 -7.93
N TRP A 71 -16.86 -1.63 -6.66
CA TRP A 71 -15.64 -1.48 -5.87
C TRP A 71 -15.56 -2.47 -4.69
N GLY A 72 -16.50 -3.41 -4.58
CA GLY A 72 -16.49 -4.43 -3.53
C GLY A 72 -17.10 -5.76 -3.97
N GLY A 73 -17.15 -6.69 -3.02
CA GLY A 73 -17.56 -8.07 -3.24
C GLY A 73 -16.43 -8.89 -3.85
N SER A 74 -16.53 -9.18 -5.15
CA SER A 74 -15.56 -10.02 -5.85
C SER A 74 -14.15 -9.43 -5.79
N PHE A 75 -13.15 -10.31 -5.84
CA PHE A 75 -11.75 -9.90 -5.90
C PHE A 75 -11.46 -8.97 -7.10
N GLU A 76 -12.12 -9.21 -8.24
CA GLU A 76 -12.05 -8.36 -9.43
C GLU A 76 -12.50 -6.92 -9.14
N ASN A 77 -13.66 -6.74 -8.47
CA ASN A 77 -14.16 -5.42 -8.12
C ASN A 77 -13.29 -4.72 -7.08
N ARG A 78 -12.76 -5.48 -6.11
CA ARG A 78 -11.87 -4.96 -5.06
C ARG A 78 -10.52 -4.51 -5.60
N THR A 79 -10.00 -5.18 -6.64
CA THR A 79 -8.72 -4.83 -7.29
C THR A 79 -8.86 -3.80 -8.40
N ARG A 80 -10.08 -3.55 -8.90
CA ARG A 80 -10.36 -2.57 -9.96
C ARG A 80 -9.71 -1.21 -9.75
N PHE A 81 -9.78 -0.68 -8.53
CA PHE A 81 -9.16 0.62 -8.23
C PHE A 81 -7.64 0.62 -8.44
N ILE A 82 -6.97 -0.46 -8.06
CA ILE A 82 -5.52 -0.60 -8.22
C ILE A 82 -5.20 -0.71 -9.72
N HIS A 83 -5.94 -1.54 -10.44
CA HIS A 83 -5.78 -1.70 -11.89
C HIS A 83 -5.93 -0.35 -12.62
N ASP A 84 -7.06 0.35 -12.42
CA ASP A 84 -7.36 1.62 -13.10
C ASP A 84 -6.30 2.68 -12.78
N ALA A 85 -5.89 2.80 -11.51
CA ALA A 85 -4.85 3.73 -11.09
C ALA A 85 -3.50 3.40 -11.75
N TYR A 86 -3.11 2.12 -11.78
CA TYR A 86 -1.85 1.70 -12.36
C TYR A 86 -1.81 1.91 -13.87
N SER A 87 -2.88 1.55 -14.58
CA SER A 87 -3.02 1.79 -16.02
C SER A 87 -2.96 3.28 -16.35
N ALA A 88 -3.66 4.13 -15.59
CA ALA A 88 -3.62 5.58 -15.79
C ALA A 88 -2.21 6.16 -15.56
N ILE A 89 -1.51 5.70 -14.52
CA ILE A 89 -0.11 6.11 -14.27
C ILE A 89 0.77 5.68 -15.44
N ARG A 90 0.67 4.43 -15.90
CA ARG A 90 1.49 3.92 -17.01
C ARG A 90 1.22 4.64 -18.33
N GLN A 91 -0.02 5.07 -18.59
CA GLN A 91 -0.35 5.87 -19.76
C GLN A 91 0.17 7.32 -19.67
N ALA A 92 0.16 7.90 -18.47
CA ALA A 92 0.61 9.28 -18.24
C ALA A 92 2.13 9.43 -18.23
N VAL A 93 2.86 8.37 -17.85
CA VAL A 93 4.32 8.36 -17.79
C VAL A 93 4.90 8.16 -19.20
N THR A 94 5.40 9.24 -19.81
CA THR A 94 6.02 9.23 -21.14
C THR A 94 7.51 8.90 -21.12
N ARG A 95 8.14 8.95 -19.94
CA ARG A 95 9.56 8.71 -19.74
C ARG A 95 9.84 7.21 -19.60
N PRO A 96 10.70 6.62 -20.45
CA PRO A 96 10.99 5.18 -20.40
C PRO A 96 11.81 4.77 -19.16
N ASP A 97 12.50 5.71 -18.53
CA ASP A 97 13.33 5.49 -17.33
C ASP A 97 12.58 5.69 -16.01
N PHE A 98 11.29 6.05 -16.08
CA PHE A 98 10.50 6.32 -14.89
C PHE A 98 9.96 5.02 -14.27
N ILE A 99 10.47 4.72 -13.07
CA ILE A 99 10.14 3.52 -12.33
C ILE A 99 8.78 3.68 -11.63
N VAL A 100 7.86 2.75 -11.87
CA VAL A 100 6.60 2.61 -11.14
C VAL A 100 6.57 1.26 -10.45
N GLY A 101 6.29 1.27 -9.16
CA GLY A 101 6.16 0.05 -8.36
C GLY A 101 4.95 0.14 -7.44
N SER A 102 4.64 -0.98 -6.80
CA SER A 102 3.53 -1.06 -5.85
C SER A 102 4.00 -1.58 -4.51
N ARG A 103 3.40 -1.09 -3.43
CA ARG A 103 3.56 -1.65 -2.09
C ARG A 103 2.37 -2.54 -1.80
N VAL A 104 2.64 -3.83 -1.55
CA VAL A 104 1.61 -4.85 -1.35
C VAL A 104 1.74 -5.46 0.04
N SER A 105 0.61 -5.57 0.74
CA SER A 105 0.51 -6.32 2.00
C SER A 105 0.12 -7.76 1.67
N LEU A 106 0.86 -8.73 2.20
CA LEU A 106 0.58 -10.15 1.98
C LEU A 106 -0.38 -10.72 3.01
N PHE A 107 -0.32 -10.24 4.25
CA PHE A 107 -1.18 -10.73 5.32
C PHE A 107 -1.35 -9.67 6.39
N GLU A 108 -2.59 -9.35 6.79
CA GLU A 108 -2.88 -8.34 7.81
C GLU A 108 -3.14 -8.91 9.21
N ARG A 109 -3.28 -10.23 9.39
CA ARG A 109 -3.70 -10.84 10.66
C ARG A 109 -5.01 -10.26 11.20
N LEU A 110 -5.99 -10.13 10.32
CA LEU A 110 -7.32 -9.62 10.66
C LEU A 110 -8.37 -10.49 10.00
N PRO A 111 -9.44 -10.90 10.69
CA PRO A 111 -10.58 -11.53 10.04
C PRO A 111 -11.12 -10.66 8.89
N GLY A 112 -11.19 -11.21 7.68
CA GLY A 112 -11.54 -10.48 6.46
C GLY A 112 -10.56 -9.37 6.06
N GLY A 113 -9.33 -9.37 6.58
CA GLY A 113 -8.21 -8.53 6.16
C GLY A 113 -7.51 -9.07 4.91
N ILE A 114 -6.54 -8.31 4.38
CA ILE A 114 -5.74 -8.80 3.25
C ILE A 114 -4.98 -10.07 3.66
N GLY A 115 -4.96 -11.07 2.78
CA GLY A 115 -4.34 -12.36 3.03
C GLY A 115 -5.05 -13.20 4.09
N SER A 116 -6.28 -12.82 4.45
CA SER A 116 -7.14 -13.54 5.37
C SER A 116 -8.42 -13.89 4.62
N GLY A 117 -8.94 -15.11 4.78
CA GLY A 117 -10.23 -15.45 4.19
C GLY A 117 -11.35 -14.50 4.67
N ALA A 118 -12.47 -14.47 3.95
CA ALA A 118 -13.64 -13.65 4.32
C ALA A 118 -14.34 -14.11 5.63
N GLY A 119 -13.89 -15.22 6.22
CA GLY A 119 -14.45 -15.78 7.45
C GLY A 119 -14.08 -14.99 8.72
N PRO A 120 -14.69 -15.35 9.86
CA PRO A 120 -14.50 -14.67 11.14
C PRO A 120 -13.18 -15.03 11.83
N VAL A 121 -12.39 -15.95 11.25
CA VAL A 121 -11.15 -16.45 11.82
C VAL A 121 -9.96 -15.79 11.13
N GLU A 122 -8.96 -15.42 11.92
CA GLU A 122 -7.64 -15.04 11.42
C GLU A 122 -6.93 -16.30 10.90
N GLN A 123 -7.08 -16.57 9.61
CA GLN A 123 -6.41 -17.66 8.91
C GLN A 123 -5.64 -17.09 7.73
N GLU A 124 -4.35 -17.38 7.66
CA GLU A 124 -3.53 -16.98 6.52
C GLU A 124 -3.98 -17.70 5.25
N ASP A 125 -4.30 -16.91 4.23
CA ASP A 125 -4.61 -17.31 2.87
C ASP A 125 -3.95 -16.32 1.90
N LEU A 126 -2.86 -16.75 1.27
CA LEU A 126 -2.08 -15.91 0.36
C LEU A 126 -2.58 -15.94 -1.09
N SER A 127 -3.68 -16.65 -1.39
CA SER A 127 -4.19 -16.78 -2.76
C SER A 127 -4.48 -15.43 -3.42
N GLU A 128 -5.32 -14.60 -2.79
CA GLU A 128 -5.66 -13.26 -3.30
C GLU A 128 -4.48 -12.28 -3.34
N PRO A 129 -3.62 -12.18 -2.30
CA PRO A 129 -2.42 -11.36 -2.38
C PRO A 129 -1.45 -11.76 -3.50
N LEU A 130 -1.28 -13.07 -3.76
CA LEU A 130 -0.41 -13.56 -4.83
C LEU A 130 -1.03 -13.31 -6.21
N GLU A 131 -2.34 -13.47 -6.35
CA GLU A 131 -3.06 -13.08 -7.57
C GLU A 131 -2.91 -11.57 -7.84
N LEU A 132 -2.98 -10.72 -6.80
CA LEU A 132 -2.70 -9.28 -6.96
C LEU A 132 -1.26 -9.03 -7.44
N VAL A 133 -0.29 -9.78 -6.91
CA VAL A 133 1.11 -9.71 -7.36
C VAL A 133 1.19 -10.05 -8.85
N ALA A 134 0.57 -11.14 -9.30
CA ALA A 134 0.56 -11.53 -10.72
C ALA A 134 0.00 -10.42 -11.61
N ARG A 135 -1.15 -9.83 -11.23
CA ARG A 135 -1.76 -8.71 -11.96
C ARG A 135 -0.85 -7.47 -12.02
N LEU A 136 -0.13 -7.17 -10.96
CA LEU A 136 0.83 -6.05 -10.96
C LEU A 136 2.03 -6.32 -11.88
N VAL A 137 2.48 -7.57 -11.98
CA VAL A 137 3.52 -7.97 -12.94
C VAL A 137 3.02 -7.82 -14.38
N GLU A 138 1.78 -8.23 -14.66
CA GLU A 138 1.14 -8.05 -15.97
C GLU A 138 1.05 -6.56 -16.36
N LEU A 139 0.72 -5.71 -15.38
CA LEU A 139 0.71 -4.24 -15.50
C LEU A 139 2.12 -3.62 -15.57
N LYS A 140 3.15 -4.46 -15.70
CA LYS A 140 4.57 -4.09 -15.86
C LYS A 140 5.12 -3.36 -14.66
N ALA A 141 4.82 -3.77 -13.43
CA ALA A 141 5.47 -3.17 -12.26
C ALA A 141 6.98 -3.38 -12.25
N ASP A 142 7.74 -2.29 -12.11
CA ASP A 142 9.20 -2.33 -12.09
C ASP A 142 9.72 -2.91 -10.78
N PHE A 143 9.00 -2.67 -9.68
CA PHE A 143 9.27 -3.30 -8.39
C PHE A 143 8.00 -3.52 -7.55
N LEU A 144 8.10 -4.49 -6.64
CA LEU A 144 7.10 -4.80 -5.62
C LEU A 144 7.72 -4.67 -4.24
N ASN A 145 7.13 -3.82 -3.40
CA ASN A 145 7.52 -3.66 -2.01
C ASN A 145 6.56 -4.45 -1.10
N VAL A 146 7.05 -5.57 -0.59
CA VAL A 146 6.27 -6.52 0.20
C VAL A 146 6.26 -6.11 1.66
N THR A 147 5.06 -6.13 2.25
CA THR A 147 4.83 -5.86 3.66
C THR A 147 3.76 -6.81 4.21
N ALA A 148 3.51 -6.71 5.51
CA ALA A 148 2.48 -7.45 6.22
C ALA A 148 2.02 -6.61 7.41
N GLY A 149 0.81 -6.86 7.89
CA GLY A 149 0.18 -6.21 9.03
C GLY A 149 -0.52 -4.89 8.69
N ASP A 150 -1.48 -4.53 9.54
CA ASP A 150 -2.08 -3.20 9.63
C ASP A 150 -1.39 -2.40 10.75
N PRO A 151 -0.84 -1.20 10.48
CA PRO A 151 -0.16 -0.39 11.50
C PRO A 151 -1.04 0.08 12.65
N ALA A 152 -2.36 0.12 12.48
CA ALA A 152 -3.31 0.53 13.51
C ALA A 152 -3.78 -0.63 14.40
N VAL A 153 -3.67 -1.88 13.94
CA VAL A 153 -4.20 -3.04 14.67
C VAL A 153 -3.10 -4.06 14.99
N THR A 154 -2.30 -4.43 14.01
CA THR A 154 -1.22 -5.42 14.14
C THR A 154 0.13 -4.72 13.96
N THR A 155 0.40 -3.77 14.86
CA THR A 155 1.62 -2.94 14.83
C THR A 155 2.89 -3.78 15.02
N ASP A 156 2.80 -4.89 15.75
CA ASP A 156 3.87 -5.87 15.95
C ASP A 156 4.29 -6.58 14.65
N LEU A 157 3.33 -6.85 13.76
CA LEU A 157 3.57 -7.40 12.44
C LEU A 157 4.03 -6.32 11.45
N SER A 158 3.37 -5.17 11.41
CA SER A 158 3.70 -4.10 10.44
C SER A 158 5.00 -3.37 10.75
N ILE A 159 5.40 -3.34 12.02
CA ILE A 159 6.67 -2.78 12.47
C ILE A 159 7.36 -3.81 13.36
N PRO A 160 8.04 -4.80 12.76
CA PRO A 160 8.82 -5.76 13.52
C PRO A 160 9.84 -5.02 14.40
N THR A 161 9.92 -5.42 15.67
CA THR A 161 10.92 -4.90 16.62
C THR A 161 11.69 -6.05 17.25
N ARG A 162 12.74 -5.73 18.02
CA ARG A 162 13.50 -6.75 18.77
C ARG A 162 12.62 -7.56 19.75
N LYS A 163 11.47 -7.04 20.18
CA LYS A 163 10.50 -7.76 21.01
C LYS A 163 9.75 -8.83 20.20
N TYR A 164 9.45 -8.54 18.94
CA TYR A 164 8.69 -9.40 18.03
C TYR A 164 9.60 -9.88 16.88
N ARG A 165 10.66 -10.62 17.21
CA ARG A 165 11.64 -11.08 16.20
C ARG A 165 11.03 -12.05 15.19
N GLN A 166 10.02 -12.80 15.61
CA GLN A 166 9.28 -13.76 14.79
C GLN A 166 8.61 -13.07 13.60
N THR A 167 7.99 -11.89 13.81
CA THR A 167 7.34 -11.14 12.74
C THR A 167 8.35 -10.65 11.68
N ALA A 168 9.63 -10.50 12.04
CA ALA A 168 10.68 -10.24 11.05
C ALA A 168 10.89 -11.41 10.09
N PHE A 169 10.86 -12.65 10.60
CA PHE A 169 10.98 -13.85 9.78
C PHE A 169 9.77 -14.05 8.88
N GLU A 170 8.58 -13.65 9.33
CA GLU A 170 7.39 -13.67 8.48
C GLU A 170 7.54 -12.72 7.28
N HIS A 171 8.02 -11.50 7.49
CA HIS A 171 8.32 -10.58 6.38
C HIS A 171 9.34 -11.17 5.40
N PHE A 172 10.36 -11.87 5.90
CA PHE A 172 11.32 -12.57 5.03
C PHE A 172 10.61 -13.69 4.24
N ARG A 173 9.79 -14.51 4.89
CA ARG A 173 9.00 -15.55 4.22
C ARG A 173 8.11 -14.95 3.13
N TYR A 174 7.33 -13.90 3.43
CA TYR A 174 6.48 -13.26 2.42
C TYR A 174 7.28 -12.68 1.26
N THR A 175 8.44 -12.09 1.53
CA THR A 175 9.32 -11.57 0.48
C THR A 175 9.81 -12.70 -0.43
N GLU A 176 10.25 -13.83 0.15
CA GLU A 176 10.67 -15.01 -0.61
C GLU A 176 9.51 -15.65 -1.39
N THR A 177 8.32 -15.74 -0.79
CA THR A 177 7.11 -16.22 -1.48
C THR A 177 6.81 -15.37 -2.73
N VAL A 178 6.87 -14.04 -2.61
CA VAL A 178 6.60 -13.14 -3.75
C VAL A 178 7.69 -13.23 -4.81
N LYS A 179 8.97 -13.36 -4.43
CA LYS A 179 10.05 -13.58 -5.39
C LYS A 179 9.87 -14.87 -6.19
N ALA A 180 9.49 -15.96 -5.52
CA ALA A 180 9.23 -17.23 -6.17
C ALA A 180 8.01 -17.15 -7.10
N HIS A 181 6.99 -16.36 -6.74
CA HIS A 181 5.76 -16.21 -7.52
C HIS A 181 5.92 -15.25 -8.72
N ALA A 182 6.79 -14.24 -8.63
CA ALA A 182 7.02 -13.23 -9.65
C ALA A 182 8.49 -13.21 -10.12
N PRO A 183 9.00 -14.30 -10.73
CA PRO A 183 10.37 -14.34 -11.22
C PRO A 183 10.60 -13.24 -12.26
N GLY A 184 11.68 -12.47 -12.10
CA GLY A 184 12.04 -11.37 -13.01
C GLY A 184 11.53 -9.98 -12.60
N THR A 185 10.67 -9.87 -11.58
CA THR A 185 10.28 -8.58 -11.00
C THR A 185 11.14 -8.27 -9.78
N THR A 186 11.56 -7.01 -9.60
CA THR A 186 12.34 -6.61 -8.42
C THR A 186 11.46 -6.64 -7.17
N VAL A 187 11.79 -7.46 -6.18
CA VAL A 187 11.02 -7.56 -4.93
C VAL A 187 11.83 -7.02 -3.74
N ILE A 188 11.22 -6.12 -2.97
CA ILE A 188 11.82 -5.46 -1.80
C ILE A 188 11.01 -5.82 -0.56
N GLY A 189 11.65 -6.39 0.46
CA GLY A 189 11.01 -6.72 1.75
C GLY A 189 11.03 -5.56 2.76
N SER A 190 9.97 -5.41 3.57
CA SER A 190 9.77 -4.28 4.49
C SER A 190 10.35 -4.41 5.92
N ALA A 191 11.10 -5.46 6.27
CA ALA A 191 11.57 -5.71 7.65
C ALA A 191 12.85 -4.94 8.08
N GLY A 192 13.21 -3.85 7.41
CA GLY A 192 14.53 -3.23 7.51
C GLY A 192 14.91 -2.58 8.86
N ARG A 193 13.99 -2.51 9.84
CA ARG A 193 14.22 -1.76 11.09
C ARG A 193 14.83 -2.57 12.25
N LEU A 194 14.83 -3.90 12.19
CA LEU A 194 15.38 -4.74 13.28
C LEU A 194 16.91 -4.74 13.34
N TRP A 195 17.59 -4.51 12.22
CA TRP A 195 19.01 -4.86 12.06
C TRP A 195 19.89 -3.65 11.78
N ARG A 196 19.76 -2.60 12.59
CA ARG A 196 20.68 -1.44 12.55
C ARG A 196 22.02 -1.69 13.24
N THR A 197 22.33 -2.95 13.61
CA THR A 197 23.58 -3.34 14.28
C THR A 197 24.16 -4.62 13.65
N ARG A 198 25.17 -4.41 12.78
CA ARG A 198 26.21 -5.37 12.32
C ARG A 198 25.82 -6.65 11.55
N HIS A 199 24.55 -7.04 11.41
CA HIS A 199 24.17 -8.31 10.75
C HIS A 199 23.61 -8.20 9.32
N PHE A 200 23.43 -6.97 8.78
CA PHE A 200 22.89 -6.73 7.44
C PHE A 200 23.70 -7.39 6.29
N ARG A 201 24.96 -7.75 6.56
CA ARG A 201 25.83 -8.44 5.59
C ARG A 201 25.36 -9.85 5.21
N TYR A 202 24.58 -10.52 6.06
CA TYR A 202 24.17 -11.91 5.82
C TYR A 202 22.88 -12.00 5.00
N THR A 203 21.88 -11.16 5.29
CA THR A 203 20.60 -11.13 4.57
C THR A 203 20.69 -10.51 3.18
N TRP A 204 21.55 -9.51 2.96
CA TRP A 204 21.78 -8.96 1.62
C TRP A 204 22.31 -10.01 0.63
N ARG A 205 23.14 -10.95 1.10
CA ARG A 205 23.69 -12.04 0.28
C ARG A 205 22.67 -13.11 -0.11
N THR A 206 21.58 -13.27 0.65
CA THR A 206 20.50 -14.22 0.34
C THR A 206 19.46 -13.60 -0.60
N VAL A 207 19.34 -12.27 -0.62
CA VAL A 207 18.34 -11.55 -1.42
C VAL A 207 18.76 -11.37 -2.89
N THR A 208 20.05 -11.54 -3.21
CA THR A 208 20.62 -11.34 -4.56
C THR A 208 21.19 -12.62 -5.18
N ARG A 209 20.51 -13.76 -5.07
CA ARG A 209 20.80 -14.94 -5.90
C ARG A 209 19.53 -15.43 -6.56
#